data_AF-A0A377DWD1-F1
#
_entry.id   AF-A0A377DWD1-F1
#
_cell.length_a   1.000
_cell.length_b   1.000
_cell.length_c   1.000
_cell.angle_alpha   90.00
_cell.angle_beta   90.00
_cell.angle_gamma   90.00
#
_symmetry.space_group_name_H-M   'P 1'
#
loop_
_entity.id
_entity.type
_entity.pdbx_description
1 polymer ?
#
loop_
_entity_poly.entity_id
_entity_poly.type
_entity_poly.pdbx_seq_one_letter_code
_entity_poly.pdbx_strand_id
1 'polypeptide(L)'
;MDEDELRYREEVPCYCGKQGCIETFISGTGFAMDYRRLSGHALKGSEIIRLVEESDPVAELALRRYELRLAKSLAHVVNILDPDVIVLGAG
;
A
#
# COMPACT_ATOMS: atom_id res chain seq x y z
N MET A 1 -10.50 -9.26 -0.37
CA MET A 1 -10.04 -8.20 -1.29
C MET A 1 -11.26 -7.61 -1.95
N ASP A 2 -11.31 -6.29 -2.09
CA ASP A 2 -12.34 -5.64 -2.90
C ASP A 2 -12.02 -5.74 -4.41
N GLU A 3 -12.95 -5.29 -5.25
CA GLU A 3 -12.83 -5.36 -6.72
C GLU A 3 -11.63 -4.59 -7.26
N ASP A 4 -11.30 -3.45 -6.65
CA ASP A 4 -10.14 -2.67 -7.07
C ASP A 4 -8.82 -3.35 -6.67
N GLU A 5 -8.76 -3.97 -5.49
CA GLU A 5 -7.61 -4.78 -5.07
C GLU A 5 -7.40 -5.99 -6.00
N LEU A 6 -8.48 -6.62 -6.47
CA LEU A 6 -8.40 -7.72 -7.44
C LEU A 6 -7.83 -7.23 -8.78
N ARG A 7 -8.31 -6.09 -9.28
CA ARG A 7 -7.74 -5.47 -10.49
C ARG A 7 -6.28 -5.06 -10.31
N TYR A 8 -5.92 -4.46 -9.17
CA TYR A 8 -4.51 -4.12 -8.86
C TYR A 8 -3.62 -5.37 -8.93
N ARG A 9 -4.08 -6.49 -8.36
CA ARG A 9 -3.33 -7.76 -8.36
C ARG A 9 -3.02 -8.27 -9.77
N GLU A 10 -3.93 -8.09 -10.71
CA GLU A 10 -3.77 -8.53 -12.09
C GLU A 10 -2.85 -7.60 -12.90
N GLU A 11 -2.96 -6.29 -12.67
CA GLU A 11 -2.25 -5.26 -13.45
C GLU A 11 -0.82 -4.99 -12.96
N VAL A 12 -0.54 -5.18 -11.66
CA VAL A 12 0.75 -4.81 -11.05
C VAL A 12 1.58 -6.07 -10.79
N PRO A 13 2.55 -6.39 -11.67
CA PRO A 13 3.39 -7.56 -11.51
C PRO A 13 4.36 -7.40 -10.34
N CYS A 14 4.63 -8.50 -9.64
CA CYS A 14 5.73 -8.55 -8.68
C CYS A 14 7.02 -9.01 -9.39
N TYR A 15 8.16 -8.45 -8.98
CA TYR A 15 9.48 -8.84 -9.48
C TYR A 15 9.80 -10.33 -9.24
N CYS A 16 9.15 -10.97 -8.26
CA CYS A 16 9.31 -12.39 -7.99
C CYS A 16 8.57 -13.29 -9.00
N GLY A 17 7.89 -12.71 -9.99
CA GLY A 17 7.14 -13.43 -11.04
C GLY A 17 5.74 -13.90 -10.62
N LYS A 18 5.32 -13.64 -9.38
CA LYS A 18 3.96 -13.92 -8.88
C LYS A 18 3.08 -12.67 -8.92
N GLN A 19 1.79 -12.85 -8.70
CA GLN A 19 0.81 -11.78 -8.59
C GLN A 19 0.36 -11.60 -7.14
N GLY A 20 0.08 -10.36 -6.75
CA GLY A 20 -0.54 -10.05 -5.47
C GLY A 20 0.33 -10.28 -4.25
N CYS A 21 1.65 -10.22 -4.41
CA CYS A 21 2.56 -10.18 -3.27
C CYS A 21 2.27 -8.94 -2.42
N ILE A 22 2.22 -9.10 -1.10
CA ILE A 22 1.95 -8.01 -0.15
C ILE A 22 2.85 -6.79 -0.42
N GLU A 23 4.12 -7.02 -0.78
CA GLU A 23 5.06 -5.94 -1.09
C GLU A 23 4.58 -5.00 -2.22
N THR A 24 3.87 -5.50 -3.23
CA THR A 24 3.39 -4.64 -4.32
C THR A 24 2.31 -3.66 -3.86
N PHE A 25 1.70 -3.89 -2.69
CA PHE A 25 0.68 -3.03 -2.10
C PHE A 25 1.24 -2.09 -1.03
N ILE A 26 2.16 -2.57 -0.17
CA ILE A 26 2.57 -1.87 1.05
C ILE A 26 4.06 -1.46 1.09
N SER A 27 4.76 -1.55 -0.03
CA SER A 27 6.08 -0.90 -0.18
C SER A 27 5.94 0.58 -0.54
N GLY A 28 7.02 1.36 -0.39
CA GLY A 28 7.04 2.76 -0.84
C GLY A 28 6.82 2.92 -2.34
N THR A 29 7.31 1.96 -3.14
CA THR A 29 7.04 1.87 -4.58
C THR A 29 5.58 1.54 -4.83
N GLY A 30 5.02 0.54 -4.14
CA GLY A 30 3.59 0.19 -4.21
C GLY A 30 2.67 1.38 -3.88
N PHE A 31 3.00 2.12 -2.82
CA PHE A 31 2.28 3.34 -2.43
C PHE A 31 2.30 4.42 -3.53
N ALA A 32 3.48 4.70 -4.11
CA ALA A 32 3.61 5.65 -5.21
C ALA A 32 2.86 5.19 -6.48
N MET A 33 2.86 3.89 -6.77
CA MET A 33 2.11 3.32 -7.89
C MET A 33 0.59 3.44 -7.69
N ASP A 34 0.09 3.19 -6.48
CA ASP A 34 -1.33 3.32 -6.17
C ASP A 34 -1.79 4.78 -6.33
N TYR A 35 -1.03 5.73 -5.78
CA TYR A 35 -1.30 7.16 -5.97
C TYR A 35 -1.30 7.55 -7.45
N ARG A 36 -0.36 7.03 -8.25
CA ARG A 36 -0.32 7.28 -9.70
C ARG A 36 -1.55 6.75 -10.41
N ARG A 37 -2.07 5.58 -10.03
CA ARG A 37 -3.31 5.02 -10.59
C ARG A 37 -4.54 5.87 -10.25
N LEU A 38 -4.56 6.49 -9.07
CA LEU A 38 -5.66 7.33 -8.61
C LEU A 38 -5.60 8.75 -9.22
N SER A 39 -4.42 9.37 -9.24
CA SER A 39 -4.23 10.78 -9.61
C SER A 39 -3.79 11.00 -11.06
N GLY A 40 -3.27 9.97 -11.73
CA GLY A 40 -2.55 10.09 -13.00
C GLY A 40 -1.13 10.66 -12.89
N HIS A 41 -0.70 11.12 -11.71
CA HIS A 41 0.58 11.79 -11.51
C HIS A 41 1.61 10.89 -10.83
N ALA A 42 2.85 10.95 -11.32
CA ALA A 42 3.96 10.17 -10.77
C ALA A 42 4.70 11.01 -9.73
N LEU A 43 4.53 10.68 -8.45
CA LEU A 43 5.20 11.33 -7.33
C LEU A 43 5.94 10.31 -6.47
N LYS A 44 6.96 10.76 -5.74
CA LYS A 44 7.62 9.97 -4.70
C LYS A 44 6.74 9.92 -3.45
N GLY A 45 6.92 8.88 -2.63
CA GLY A 45 6.17 8.72 -1.37
C GLY A 45 6.21 9.97 -0.48
N SER A 46 7.37 10.59 -0.31
CA SER A 46 7.51 11.82 0.50
C SER A 46 6.74 13.02 -0.06
N GLU A 47 6.60 13.13 -1.38
CA GLU A 47 5.80 14.18 -2.01
C GLU A 47 4.31 13.93 -1.79
N ILE A 48 3.88 12.67 -1.84
CA ILE A 48 2.49 12.28 -1.56
C ILE A 48 2.15 12.55 -0.09
N ILE A 49 3.05 12.25 0.85
CA ILE A 49 2.82 12.56 2.27
C ILE A 49 2.67 14.07 2.51
N ARG A 50 3.45 14.91 1.83
CA ARG A 50 3.24 16.37 1.90
C ARG A 50 1.85 16.77 1.43
N LEU A 51 1.33 16.15 0.37
CA LEU A 51 -0.05 16.40 -0.08
C LEU A 51 -1.10 15.92 0.93
N VAL A 52 -0.84 14.83 1.66
CA VAL A 52 -1.69 14.41 2.78
C VAL A 52 -1.71 15.48 3.88
N GLU A 53 -0.56 16.05 4.22
CA GLU A 53 -0.47 17.14 5.21
C GLU A 53 -1.22 18.40 4.76
N GLU A 54 -1.36 18.60 3.44
CA GLU A 54 -2.15 19.67 2.81
C GLU A 54 -3.62 19.29 2.59
N SER A 55 -4.06 18.12 3.08
CA SER A 55 -5.43 17.57 2.93
C SER A 55 -5.90 17.36 1.48
N ASP A 56 -4.97 16.97 0.59
CA ASP A 56 -5.35 16.54 -0.76
C ASP A 56 -6.17 15.24 -0.70
N PRO A 57 -7.40 15.21 -1.27
CA PRO A 57 -8.30 14.07 -1.13
C PRO A 57 -7.79 12.80 -1.81
N VAL A 58 -6.96 12.91 -2.87
CA VAL A 58 -6.43 11.75 -3.59
C VAL A 58 -5.26 11.15 -2.82
N ALA A 59 -4.38 11.98 -2.26
CA ALA A 59 -3.30 11.56 -1.40
C ALA A 59 -3.83 10.90 -0.11
N GLU A 60 -4.85 11.48 0.52
CA GLU A 60 -5.52 10.88 1.68
C GLU A 60 -6.13 9.51 1.35
N LEU A 61 -6.80 9.39 0.19
CA LEU A 61 -7.35 8.12 -0.26
C LEU A 61 -6.25 7.06 -0.48
N ALA A 62 -5.12 7.44 -1.10
CA ALA A 62 -3.99 6.55 -1.29
C ALA A 62 -3.42 6.07 0.06
N LEU A 63 -3.27 6.98 1.03
CA LEU A 63 -2.77 6.63 2.37
C LEU A 63 -3.73 5.69 3.09
N ARG A 64 -5.04 5.96 3.07
CA ARG A 64 -6.03 5.07 3.69
C ARG A 64 -6.03 3.67 3.09
N ARG A 65 -5.87 3.57 1.76
CA ARG A 65 -5.75 2.28 1.08
C ARG A 65 -4.49 1.54 1.51
N TYR A 66 -3.36 2.25 1.60
CA TYR A 66 -2.11 1.70 2.13
C TYR A 66 -2.29 1.14 3.56
N GLU A 67 -2.84 1.94 4.47
CA GLU A 67 -3.07 1.56 5.87
C GLU A 67 -3.97 0.33 5.99
N LEU A 68 -5.07 0.29 5.22
CA LEU A 68 -6.00 -0.84 5.23
C LEU A 68 -5.32 -2.14 4.75
N ARG A 69 -4.50 -2.05 3.70
CA ARG A 69 -3.75 -3.20 3.16
C ARG A 69 -2.66 -3.67 4.10
N LEU A 70 -2.00 -2.74 4.79
CA LEU A 70 -1.04 -3.05 5.85
C LEU A 70 -1.73 -3.77 7.01
N ALA A 71 -2.88 -3.26 7.47
CA ALA A 71 -3.66 -3.88 8.54
C ALA A 71 -4.12 -5.31 8.17
N LYS A 72 -4.65 -5.51 6.96
CA LYS A 72 -5.00 -6.86 6.45
C LYS A 72 -3.78 -7.80 6.45
N SER A 73 -2.62 -7.30 6.03
CA SER A 73 -1.38 -8.09 5.97
C SER A 73 -0.88 -8.47 7.37
N LEU A 74 -0.88 -7.52 8.30
CA LEU A 74 -0.50 -7.76 9.70
C LEU A 74 -1.49 -8.70 10.40
N ALA A 75 -2.79 -8.62 10.11
CA ALA A 75 -3.79 -9.53 10.68
C ALA A 75 -3.48 -11.00 10.36
N HIS A 76 -2.97 -11.30 9.16
CA HIS A 76 -2.50 -12.65 8.84
C HIS A 76 -1.30 -13.08 9.68
N VAL A 77 -0.33 -12.19 9.90
CA VAL A 77 0.84 -12.47 10.74
C VAL A 77 0.42 -12.70 12.19
N VAL A 78 -0.45 -11.84 12.72
CA VAL A 78 -0.98 -11.94 14.10
C VAL A 78 -1.73 -13.26 14.29
N ASN A 79 -2.63 -13.61 13.38
CA ASN A 79 -3.42 -14.84 13.51
C ASN A 79 -2.58 -16.13 13.47
N ILE A 80 -1.38 -16.08 12.89
CA ILE A 80 -0.49 -17.26 12.75
C ILE A 80 0.55 -17.30 13.87
N LEU A 81 1.11 -16.16 14.25
CA LEU A 81 2.25 -16.08 15.17
C LEU A 81 1.90 -15.59 16.57
N ASP A 82 0.76 -14.92 16.75
CA ASP A 82 0.29 -14.29 17.99
C ASP A 82 1.39 -13.51 18.75
N PRO A 83 2.06 -12.53 18.10
CA PRO A 83 3.18 -11.84 18.71
C PRO A 83 2.71 -10.83 19.76
N ASP A 84 3.41 -10.77 20.90
CA ASP A 84 3.16 -9.74 21.93
C ASP A 84 3.41 -8.32 21.41
N VAL A 85 4.35 -8.16 20.47
CA VAL A 85 4.77 -6.86 19.92
C VAL A 85 5.05 -6.97 18.42
N ILE A 86 4.59 -5.97 17.67
CA ILE A 86 4.98 -5.74 16.27
C ILE A 86 5.82 -4.46 16.21
N VAL A 87 7.07 -4.58 15.75
CA VAL A 87 7.94 -3.43 15.51
C VAL A 87 7.93 -3.10 14.03
N LEU A 88 7.43 -1.91 13.68
CA LEU A 88 7.48 -1.40 12.31
C LEU A 88 8.82 -0.67 12.11
N GLY A 89 9.70 -1.27 11.31
CA GLY A 89 10.95 -0.64 10.88
C GLY A 89 10.72 0.44 9.81
N ALA A 90 11.68 1.35 9.69
CA ALA A 90 11.72 2.35 8.62
C ALA A 90 12.57 1.86 7.42
N GLY A 91 12.26 2.39 6.23
CA GLY A 91 13.03 2.24 5.00
C GLY A 91 13.12 3.56 4.26
#